data_AF-A0A7Z8ZD11-F1
#
_entry.id   AF-A0A7Z8ZD11-F1
#
_cell.length_a   1.000
_cell.length_b   1.000
_cell.length_c   1.000
_cell.angle_alpha   90.00
_cell.angle_beta   90.00
_cell.angle_gamma   90.00
#
_symmetry.space_group_name_H-M   'P 1'
#
loop_
_entity.id
_entity.type
_entity.pdbx_description
1 polymer ?
#
loop_
_entity_poly.entity_id
_entity_poly.type
_entity_poly.pdbx_seq_one_letter_code
_entity_poly.pdbx_strand_id
1 'polypeptide(L)' 'MNIKLDKTGGLTEALFLAQEAEQQGFERMLGCMLCTSRAISAALPLAPLARFADLDGPTWLAVDVEPALHFSTGVLHL' A
#
# COMPACT_ATOMS: atom_id res chain seq x y z
N MET A 1 -12.31 3.41 3.93
CA MET A 1 -12.16 2.55 2.74
C MET A 1 -10.75 2.00 2.67
N ASN A 2 -10.58 0.70 2.43
CA ASN A 2 -9.27 0.07 2.23
C ASN A 2 -8.95 0.00 0.72
N ILE A 3 -8.00 0.83 0.27
CA ILE A 3 -7.52 0.91 -1.11
C ILE A 3 -6.39 -0.10 -1.29
N LYS A 4 -6.49 -0.97 -2.30
CA LYS A 4 -5.46 -1.94 -2.68
C LYS A 4 -5.28 -1.90 -4.19
N LEU A 5 -4.04 -1.91 -4.67
CA LEU A 5 -3.76 -1.81 -6.11
C LEU A 5 -4.39 -2.96 -6.90
N ASP A 6 -4.43 -4.18 -6.34
CA ASP A 6 -5.05 -5.35 -6.98
C ASP A 6 -6.57 -5.17 -7.18
N LYS A 7 -7.23 -4.36 -6.33
CA LYS A 7 -8.67 -4.10 -6.44
C LYS A 7 -8.99 -2.96 -7.37
N THR A 8 -8.13 -1.94 -7.41
CA THR A 8 -8.29 -0.78 -8.30
C THR A 8 -7.75 -1.05 -9.70
N GLY A 9 -6.99 -2.13 -9.89
CA GLY A 9 -6.34 -2.42 -11.16
C GLY A 9 -5.13 -1.53 -11.44
N GLY A 10 -4.49 -0.99 -10.39
CA GLY A 10 -3.25 -0.21 -10.52
C GLY A 10 -3.25 1.13 -9.76
N LEU A 11 -2.10 1.81 -9.81
CA LEU A 11 -1.84 3.06 -9.10
C LEU A 11 -2.70 4.22 -9.59
N THR A 12 -2.92 4.32 -10.90
CA THR A 12 -3.69 5.42 -11.51
C THR A 12 -5.10 5.49 -10.93
N GLU A 13 -5.82 4.37 -10.93
CA GLU A 13 -7.18 4.31 -10.37
C GLU A 13 -7.17 4.42 -8.84
N ALA A 14 -6.13 3.92 -8.17
CA ALA A 14 -6.02 4.06 -6.72
C ALA A 14 -5.87 5.52 -6.28
N LEU A 15 -5.15 6.35 -7.03
CA LEU A 15 -5.05 7.79 -6.78
C LEU A 15 -6.39 8.50 -7.00
N PHE A 16 -7.09 8.17 -8.09
CA PHE A 16 -8.43 8.69 -8.36
C PHE A 16 -9.41 8.33 -7.25
N LEU A 17 -9.46 7.04 -6.85
CA LEU A 17 -10.30 6.57 -5.76
C LEU A 17 -9.96 7.22 -4.41
N ALA A 18 -8.67 7.47 -4.12
CA ALA A 18 -8.25 8.14 -2.90
C ALA A 18 -8.73 9.59 -2.83
N GLN A 19 -8.78 10.29 -3.96
CA GLN A 19 -9.32 11.65 -4.04
C GLN A 19 -10.84 11.66 -3.90
N GLU A 20 -11.53 10.78 -4.61
CA GLU A 20 -12.99 10.68 -4.56
C GLU A 20 -13.48 10.28 -3.16
N ALA A 21 -12.80 9.33 -2.52
CA ALA A 21 -13.11 8.91 -1.15
C ALA A 21 -12.99 10.08 -0.15
N GLU A 22 -12.00 10.97 -0.32
CA GLU A 22 -11.84 12.16 0.51
C GLU A 22 -12.96 13.18 0.30
N GLN A 23 -13.36 13.43 -0.95
CA GLN A 23 -14.46 14.33 -1.27
C GLN A 23 -15.79 13.83 -0.68
N GLN A 24 -15.97 12.51 -0.62
CA GLN A 24 -17.12 11.86 0.01
C GLN A 24 -16.99 11.71 1.54
N GLY A 25 -15.90 12.18 2.14
CA GLY A 25 -15.69 12.17 3.60
C GLY A 25 -15.31 10.80 4.18
N PHE A 26 -14.87 9.85 3.35
CA PHE A 26 -14.36 8.57 3.83
C PHE A 26 -12.93 8.68 4.35
N GLU A 27 -12.68 8.07 5.51
CA GLU A 27 -11.31 7.79 5.93
C GLU A 27 -10.68 6.73 5.01
N ARG A 28 -9.39 6.88 4.70
CA ARG A 28 -8.67 6.02 3.76
C ARG A 28 -7.66 5.16 4.51
N MET A 29 -7.60 3.89 4.16
CA MET A 29 -6.57 2.93 4.56
C MET A 29 -5.91 2.43 3.28
N LEU A 30 -4.59 2.29 3.29
CA LEU A 30 -3.83 1.70 2.20
C LEU A 30 -3.45 0.28 2.59
N GLY A 31 -3.89 -0.71 1.81
CA GLY A 31 -3.61 -2.12 2.05
C GLY A 31 -2.85 -2.79 0.91
N CYS A 32 -2.28 -3.95 1.18
CA CYS A 32 -1.69 -4.83 0.18
C CYS A 32 -2.33 -6.23 0.15
N MET A 33 -1.97 -7.03 -0.84
CA MET A 33 -2.12 -8.49 -0.79
C MET A 33 -0.79 -9.10 -0.30
N LEU A 34 -0.71 -10.44 -0.27
CA LEU A 34 0.58 -11.12 -0.14
C LEU A 34 1.38 -10.87 -1.43
N CYS A 35 2.50 -10.17 -1.31
CA CYS A 35 3.25 -9.63 -2.45
C CYS A 35 4.70 -9.37 -2.08
N THR A 36 5.54 -9.08 -3.09
CA THR A 36 6.93 -8.68 -2.90
C THR A 36 7.06 -7.17 -2.68
N SER A 37 8.24 -6.71 -2.26
CA SER A 37 8.53 -5.27 -2.09
C SER A 37 8.20 -4.41 -3.32
N ARG A 38 8.22 -4.98 -4.54
CA ARG A 38 7.86 -4.26 -5.77
C ARG A 38 6.43 -3.70 -5.73
N ALA A 39 5.47 -4.46 -5.19
CA ALA A 39 4.09 -4.03 -5.11
C ALA A 39 3.89 -2.96 -4.03
N ILE A 40 4.59 -3.09 -2.90
CA ILE A 40 4.58 -2.07 -1.84
C ILE A 40 5.16 -0.76 -2.37
N SER A 41 6.32 -0.80 -3.04
CA SER A 41 6.93 0.38 -3.66
C SER A 41 5.99 1.08 -4.65
N ALA A 42 5.21 0.31 -5.42
CA ALA A 42 4.20 0.87 -6.33
C ALA A 42 3.03 1.56 -5.59
N ALA A 43 2.72 1.15 -4.35
CA ALA A 43 1.65 1.70 -3.53
C ALA A 43 2.09 2.90 -2.66
N LEU A 44 3.39 3.07 -2.39
CA LEU A 44 3.93 4.14 -1.54
C LEU A 44 3.46 5.57 -1.87
N PRO A 45 3.21 5.95 -3.15
CA PRO A 45 2.67 7.28 -3.46
C PRO A 45 1.33 7.59 -2.77
N LEU A 46 0.57 6.58 -2.36
CA LEU A 46 -0.71 6.72 -1.66
C LEU A 46 -0.55 6.85 -0.13
N ALA A 47 0.63 6.53 0.43
CA ALA A 47 0.83 6.46 1.88
C ALA A 47 0.50 7.78 2.61
N PRO A 48 0.87 8.98 2.10
CA PRO A 48 0.51 10.24 2.74
C PRO A 48 -1.00 10.55 2.76
N LEU A 49 -1.79 9.86 1.91
CA LEU A 49 -3.24 10.06 1.78
C LEU A 49 -4.03 9.13 2.71
N ALA A 50 -3.38 8.13 3.31
CA ALA A 50 -4.03 7.14 4.14
C ALA A 50 -3.83 7.42 5.62
N ARG A 51 -4.88 7.20 6.42
CA ARG A 51 -4.82 7.23 7.89
C ARG A 51 -4.11 6.00 8.45
N PHE A 52 -4.23 4.86 7.77
CA PHE A 52 -3.61 3.59 8.14
C PHE A 52 -2.92 2.98 6.93
N ALA A 53 -1.76 2.35 7.16
CA ALA A 53 -1.02 1.62 6.15
C ALA A 53 -0.82 0.16 6.61
N ASP A 54 -1.31 -0.77 5.80
CA ASP A 54 -1.20 -2.23 5.95
C ASP A 54 -0.42 -2.73 4.73
N LEU A 55 0.91 -2.61 4.82
CA LEU A 55 1.86 -2.79 3.72
C LEU A 55 2.92 -3.86 4.04
N ASP A 56 2.63 -4.75 4.98
CA ASP A 56 3.60 -5.74 5.49
C ASP A 56 3.65 -7.03 4.66
N GLY A 57 2.92 -7.10 3.53
CA GLY A 57 2.86 -8.25 2.63
C GLY A 57 4.19 -8.97 2.37
N PRO A 58 5.31 -8.26 2.13
CA PRO A 58 6.62 -8.87 1.96
C PRO A 58 7.12 -9.68 3.17
N THR A 59 6.76 -9.28 4.38
CA THR A 59 7.19 -9.95 5.63
C THR A 59 6.54 -11.33 5.81
N TRP A 60 5.47 -11.63 5.06
CA TRP A 60 4.83 -12.93 5.01
C TRP A 60 5.51 -13.91 4.05
N LEU A 61 6.42 -13.44 3.19
CA LEU A 61 7.19 -14.27 2.28
C LEU A 61 8.41 -14.86 2.99
N ALA A 62 8.72 -16.12 2.69
CA ALA A 62 9.96 -16.74 3.17
C ALA A 62 11.22 -16.01 2.63
N VAL A 63 11.12 -15.47 1.41
CA VAL A 63 12.15 -14.65 0.76
C VAL A 63 11.44 -13.57 -0.08
N ASP A 64 12.02 -12.37 -0.12
CA ASP A 64 11.56 -11.26 -0.97
C ASP A 64 12.51 -11.04 -2.17
N VAL A 65 12.24 -10.04 -3.01
CA VAL A 65 13.11 -9.59 -4.11
C VAL A 65 14.40 -8.94 -3.60
N GLU A 66 15.38 -8.75 -4.49
CA GLU A 66 16.63 -8.03 -4.19
C GLU A 66 16.81 -6.84 -5.16
N PRO A 67 16.95 -5.59 -4.67
CA PRO A 67 16.83 -5.18 -3.26
C PRO A 67 15.37 -5.20 -2.76
N ALA A 68 15.20 -5.57 -1.48
CA ALA A 68 13.92 -5.50 -0.76
C ALA A 68 13.77 -4.17 -0.01
N LEU A 69 12.53 -3.80 0.33
CA LEU A 69 12.24 -2.79 1.32
C LEU A 69 12.62 -3.31 2.72
N HIS A 70 13.02 -2.38 3.60
CA HIS A 70 13.46 -2.72 4.94
C HIS A 70 12.31 -2.61 5.94
N PHE A 71 12.00 -3.72 6.61
CA PHE A 71 10.95 -3.78 7.63
C PHE A 71 11.53 -4.13 9.01
N SER A 72 10.91 -3.58 10.04
CA SER A 72 11.00 -4.05 11.43
C SER A 72 9.57 -4.20 11.98
N THR A 73 9.38 -4.79 13.16
CA THR A 73 8.05 -5.03 13.71
C THR A 73 7.20 -3.75 13.74
N GLY A 74 6.17 -3.70 12.90
CA GLY A 74 5.24 -2.57 12.78
C GLY A 74 5.76 -1.34 12.04
N VAL A 75 6.95 -1.40 11.40
CA VAL A 75 7.57 -0.23 10.74
C VAL A 75 8.20 -0.62 9.41
N LEU A 76 7.87 0.15 8.36
CA LEU A 76 8.56 0.16 7.06
C LEU A 76 9.52 1.36 7.00
N HIS A 77 10.79 1.11 6.67
CA HIS A 77 11.84 2.12 6.53
C HIS A 77 12.07 2.46 5.05
N LEU A 78 11.95 3.74 4.69
CA LEU A 78 12.09 4.26 3.33
C LEU A 78 13.39 5.05 3.14
#